data_AF-A0A3C0E0U9-F1
#
_entry.id   AF-A0A3C0E0U9-F1
#
_cell.length_a   1.000
_cell.length_b   1.000
_cell.length_c   1.000
_cell.angle_alpha   90.00
_cell.angle_beta   90.00
_cell.angle_gamma   90.00
#
_symmetry.space_group_name_H-M   'P 1'
#
loop_
_entity.id
_entity.type
_entity.pdbx_description
1 polymer ?
#
loop_
_entity_poly.entity_id
_entity_poly.type
_entity_poly.pdbx_seq_one_letter_code
_entity_poly.pdbx_strand_id
1 'polypeptide(L)'
;PAVIALGYWFTFLHGMCIQPGLASPRKHWDSWLAVLLHAVYLSAMCAFAGWEMALLAIVLPNTLAFGFGAYLFYVQHNFPSVQYVSDGEWAYESSALKSSSFLDLNPVMHWVTANIGYHHIHHLNARIPFYRLPEAKAAIAELQNPLSSDLTWKEVRRCLALKVWDDERGRMVSLAEV
;
A
#
# COMPACT_ATOMS: atom_id res chain seq x y z
N PRO A 1 0.60 12.11 5.54
CA PRO A 1 0.66 12.55 4.11
C PRO A 1 2.09 12.65 3.56
N ALA A 2 3.01 13.37 4.24
CA ALA A 2 4.39 13.54 3.77
C ALA A 2 5.14 12.21 3.63
N VAL A 3 5.03 11.31 4.61
CA VAL A 3 5.62 9.96 4.56
C VAL A 3 5.17 9.18 3.33
N ILE A 4 3.87 9.27 2.98
CA ILE A 4 3.30 8.61 1.81
C ILE A 4 3.84 9.26 0.52
N ALA A 5 3.78 10.59 0.42
CA ALA A 5 4.26 11.32 -0.76
C ALA A 5 5.75 11.08 -1.05
N LEU A 6 6.54 10.90 0.01
CA LEU A 6 7.97 10.57 -0.05
C LEU A 6 8.20 9.07 0.17
N GLY A 7 7.25 8.23 -0.26
CA GLY A 7 7.24 6.78 -0.03
C GLY A 7 8.53 6.10 -0.47
N TYR A 8 9.15 6.55 -1.56
CA TYR A 8 10.46 6.06 -2.02
C TYR A 8 11.51 6.06 -0.90
N TRP A 9 11.62 7.17 -0.15
CA TRP A 9 12.60 7.34 0.90
C TRP A 9 12.15 6.70 2.22
N PHE A 10 10.92 6.95 2.64
CA PHE A 10 10.47 6.55 3.98
C PHE A 10 9.83 5.16 4.03
N THR A 11 8.96 4.82 3.08
CA THR A 11 8.26 3.53 3.09
C THR A 11 9.16 2.43 2.56
N PHE A 12 9.76 2.61 1.37
CA PHE A 12 10.48 1.54 0.68
C PHE A 12 11.94 1.49 1.11
N LEU A 13 12.72 2.57 0.93
CA LEU A 13 14.14 2.54 1.30
C LEU A 13 14.33 2.38 2.82
N HIS A 14 13.73 3.25 3.62
CA HIS A 14 13.86 3.13 5.06
C HIS A 14 13.04 1.96 5.62
N GLY A 15 11.72 1.94 5.37
CA GLY A 15 10.81 1.02 6.03
C GLY A 15 10.97 -0.45 5.62
N MET A 16 11.25 -0.72 4.34
CA MET A 16 11.36 -2.09 3.82
C MET A 16 12.79 -2.59 3.67
N CYS A 17 13.79 -1.70 3.54
CA CYS A 17 15.19 -2.11 3.42
C CYS A 17 15.99 -1.82 4.70
N ILE A 18 16.21 -0.55 5.05
CA ILE A 18 17.14 -0.18 6.13
C ILE A 18 16.68 -0.70 7.49
N GLN A 19 15.41 -0.50 7.86
CA GLN A 19 14.92 -0.87 9.19
C GLN A 19 14.98 -2.39 9.45
N PRO A 20 14.50 -3.27 8.52
CA PRO A 20 14.65 -4.72 8.69
C PRO A 20 16.12 -5.17 8.71
N GLY A 21 16.95 -4.56 7.85
CA GLY A 21 18.39 -4.82 7.80
C GLY A 21 19.12 -4.47 9.09
N LEU A 22 18.70 -3.41 9.78
CA LEU A 22 19.21 -3.03 11.10
C LEU A 22 18.66 -3.94 12.21
N ALA A 23 17.37 -4.27 12.16
CA ALA A 23 16.69 -5.05 13.18
C ALA A 23 17.16 -6.52 13.23
N SER A 24 17.47 -7.13 12.07
CA SER A 24 17.95 -8.51 12.00
C SER A 24 18.87 -8.74 10.79
N PRO A 25 20.13 -8.23 10.81
CA PRO A 25 21.01 -8.20 9.64
C PRO A 25 21.29 -9.55 8.98
N ARG A 26 21.36 -10.64 9.77
CA ARG A 26 21.62 -11.99 9.24
C ARG A 26 20.40 -12.58 8.53
N LYS A 27 19.20 -12.24 8.99
CA LYS A 27 17.93 -12.70 8.40
C LYS A 27 17.56 -11.87 7.17
N HIS A 28 17.85 -10.58 7.22
CA HIS A 28 17.54 -9.59 6.17
C HIS A 28 18.82 -9.08 5.49
N TRP A 29 19.70 -10.00 5.10
CA TRP A 29 20.95 -9.64 4.40
C TRP A 29 20.65 -9.07 3.00
N ASP A 30 19.55 -9.52 2.41
CA ASP A 30 19.00 -9.08 1.12
C ASP A 30 18.62 -7.59 1.16
N SER A 31 18.18 -7.07 2.31
CA SER A 31 17.97 -5.63 2.49
C SER A 31 19.26 -4.81 2.27
N TRP A 32 20.39 -5.27 2.79
CA TRP A 32 21.68 -4.59 2.59
C TRP A 32 22.18 -4.73 1.16
N LEU A 33 21.97 -5.89 0.54
CA LEU A 33 22.22 -6.06 -0.89
C LEU A 33 21.38 -5.08 -1.72
N ALA A 34 20.08 -4.93 -1.42
CA ALA A 34 19.20 -4.00 -2.12
C ALA A 34 19.66 -2.54 -1.98
N VAL A 35 20.01 -2.10 -0.75
CA VAL A 35 20.55 -0.75 -0.51
C VAL A 35 21.86 -0.52 -1.27
N LEU A 36 22.77 -1.50 -1.26
CA LEU A 36 24.04 -1.41 -1.96
C LEU A 36 23.84 -1.32 -3.47
N LEU A 37 23.05 -2.22 -4.06
CA LEU A 37 22.76 -2.21 -5.50
C LEU A 37 22.10 -0.91 -5.93
N HIS A 38 21.19 -0.39 -5.12
CA HIS A 38 20.51 0.87 -5.38
C HIS A 38 21.46 2.08 -5.31
N ALA A 39 22.34 2.11 -4.31
CA ALA A 39 23.38 3.14 -4.19
C ALA A 39 24.38 3.09 -5.36
N VAL A 40 24.81 1.89 -5.75
CA VAL A 40 25.69 1.68 -6.92
C VAL A 40 24.99 2.15 -8.19
N TYR A 41 23.73 1.80 -8.39
CA TYR A 41 22.94 2.20 -9.56
C TYR A 41 22.81 3.74 -9.65
N LEU A 42 22.43 4.40 -8.56
CA LEU A 42 22.34 5.86 -8.51
C LEU A 42 23.71 6.52 -8.73
N SER A 43 24.77 6.00 -8.11
CA SER A 43 26.12 6.54 -8.23
C SER A 43 26.66 6.40 -9.66
N ALA A 44 26.43 5.24 -10.29
CA ALA A 44 26.78 5.01 -11.69
C ALA A 44 26.02 5.98 -12.61
N MET A 45 24.72 6.18 -12.37
CA MET A 45 23.93 7.13 -13.17
C MET A 45 24.43 8.56 -13.02
N CYS A 46 24.76 9.00 -11.80
CA CYS A 46 25.40 10.30 -11.59
C CYS A 46 26.75 10.40 -12.32
N ALA A 47 27.58 9.36 -12.26
CA ALA A 47 28.94 9.38 -12.83
C ALA A 47 28.95 9.34 -14.37
N PHE A 48 28.06 8.56 -14.98
CA PHE A 48 28.06 8.35 -16.44
C PHE A 48 27.06 9.23 -17.20
N ALA A 49 26.00 9.69 -16.55
CA ALA A 49 24.92 10.45 -17.19
C ALA A 49 24.62 11.81 -16.54
N GLY A 50 25.31 12.16 -15.44
CA GLY A 50 25.10 13.40 -14.69
C GLY A 50 24.04 13.25 -13.59
N TRP A 51 24.15 14.12 -12.58
CA TRP A 51 23.24 14.09 -11.43
C TRP A 51 21.81 14.51 -11.83
N GLU A 52 21.66 15.35 -12.85
CA GLU A 52 20.38 15.75 -13.42
C GLU A 52 19.62 14.55 -13.98
N MET A 53 20.33 13.66 -14.68
CA MET A 53 19.73 12.44 -15.22
C MET A 53 19.33 11.48 -14.10
N ALA A 54 20.18 11.30 -13.08
CA ALA A 54 19.82 10.49 -11.91
C ALA A 54 18.58 11.05 -11.18
N LEU A 55 18.46 12.38 -11.08
CA LEU A 55 17.30 13.02 -10.48
C LEU A 55 16.03 12.80 -11.31
N LEU A 56 16.07 13.10 -12.61
CA LEU A 56 14.89 13.12 -13.49
C LEU A 56 14.44 11.73 -13.95
N ALA A 57 15.38 10.79 -14.11
CA ALA A 57 15.06 9.45 -14.60
C ALA A 57 14.83 8.43 -13.47
N ILE A 58 15.34 8.69 -12.25
CA ILE A 58 15.29 7.71 -11.16
C ILE A 58 14.60 8.30 -9.94
N VAL A 59 15.18 9.34 -9.33
CA VAL A 59 14.69 9.82 -8.03
C VAL A 59 13.27 10.37 -8.13
N LEU A 60 13.00 11.24 -9.11
CA LEU A 60 11.68 11.85 -9.28
C LEU A 60 10.61 10.82 -9.69
N PRO A 61 10.80 9.99 -10.74
CA PRO A 61 9.82 8.97 -11.11
C PRO A 61 9.57 7.96 -9.99
N ASN A 62 10.62 7.49 -9.30
CA ASN A 62 10.45 6.56 -8.18
C ASN A 62 9.74 7.21 -7.00
N THR A 63 10.00 8.50 -6.70
CA THR A 63 9.25 9.22 -5.65
C THR A 63 7.77 9.25 -5.97
N LEU A 64 7.39 9.55 -7.22
CA LEU A 64 6.00 9.59 -7.64
C LEU A 64 5.36 8.19 -7.65
N ALA A 65 6.03 7.20 -8.25
CA ALA A 65 5.51 5.84 -8.38
C ALA A 65 5.37 5.16 -7.01
N PHE A 66 6.40 5.24 -6.16
CA PHE A 66 6.34 4.68 -4.81
C PHE A 66 5.45 5.48 -3.87
N GLY A 67 5.33 6.80 -4.06
CA GLY A 67 4.35 7.58 -3.31
C GLY A 67 2.91 7.19 -3.66
N PHE A 68 2.64 6.96 -4.94
CA PHE A 68 1.36 6.43 -5.39
C PHE A 68 1.12 5.01 -4.87
N GLY A 69 2.10 4.12 -4.96
CA GLY A 69 2.02 2.76 -4.42
C GLY A 69 1.76 2.74 -2.91
N ALA A 70 2.50 3.55 -2.14
CA ALA A 70 2.28 3.69 -0.70
C ALA A 70 0.86 4.20 -0.40
N TYR A 71 0.34 5.11 -1.23
CA TYR A 71 -1.03 5.59 -1.08
C TYR A 71 -2.08 4.51 -1.41
N LEU A 72 -1.86 3.67 -2.43
CA LEU A 72 -2.78 2.57 -2.76
C LEU A 72 -2.94 1.60 -1.57
N PHE A 73 -1.84 1.16 -0.95
CA PHE A 73 -1.93 0.34 0.26
C PHE A 73 -2.61 1.10 1.42
N TYR A 74 -2.31 2.39 1.54
CA TYR A 74 -2.89 3.21 2.59
C TYR A 74 -4.41 3.32 2.47
N VAL A 75 -4.95 3.69 1.30
CA VAL A 75 -6.41 3.81 1.09
C VAL A 75 -7.10 2.47 1.28
N GLN A 76 -6.42 1.37 0.96
CA GLN A 76 -6.96 0.03 1.12
C GLN A 76 -7.11 -0.41 2.57
N HIS A 77 -6.41 0.21 3.53
CA HIS A 77 -6.49 -0.13 4.96
C HIS A 77 -6.90 1.06 5.86
N ASN A 78 -6.97 2.28 5.32
CA ASN A 78 -7.24 3.49 6.08
C ASN A 78 -8.36 4.28 5.39
N PHE A 79 -9.56 3.69 5.41
CA PHE A 79 -10.77 4.26 4.81
C PHE A 79 -11.91 4.24 5.84
N PRO A 80 -12.91 5.14 5.75
CA PRO A 80 -13.83 5.35 6.88
C PRO A 80 -14.75 4.19 7.24
N SER A 81 -15.03 3.29 6.31
CA SER A 81 -15.85 2.10 6.57
C SER A 81 -15.04 0.88 6.97
N VAL A 82 -13.71 0.99 7.10
CA VAL A 82 -12.87 -0.14 7.53
C VAL A 82 -13.33 -0.66 8.89
N GLN A 83 -13.23 -1.97 9.10
CA GLN A 83 -13.52 -2.58 10.39
C GLN A 83 -12.32 -3.40 10.84
N TYR A 84 -11.81 -3.08 12.02
CA TYR A 84 -10.85 -3.91 12.74
C TYR A 84 -11.60 -4.61 13.89
N VAL A 85 -11.35 -5.91 14.04
CA VAL A 85 -11.97 -6.73 15.09
C VAL A 85 -10.92 -7.07 16.14
N SER A 86 -11.32 -7.07 17.40
CA SER A 86 -10.48 -7.49 18.52
C SER A 86 -10.30 -9.01 18.53
N ASP A 87 -9.24 -9.48 19.20
CA ASP A 87 -8.81 -10.90 19.17
C ASP A 87 -9.91 -11.91 19.53
N GLY A 88 -10.89 -11.51 20.36
CA GLY A 88 -12.00 -12.39 20.79
C GLY A 88 -13.09 -12.61 19.73
N GLU A 89 -13.22 -11.72 18.74
CA GLU A 89 -14.21 -11.78 17.66
C GLU A 89 -13.57 -12.04 16.28
N TRP A 90 -12.27 -12.36 16.28
CA TRP A 90 -11.51 -12.52 15.05
C TRP A 90 -11.88 -13.82 14.33
N ALA A 91 -12.33 -13.68 13.08
CA ALA A 91 -12.49 -14.78 12.13
C ALA A 91 -11.74 -14.42 10.85
N TYR A 92 -10.90 -15.34 10.35
CA TYR A 92 -9.97 -15.07 9.26
C TYR A 92 -10.64 -14.44 8.04
N GLU A 93 -11.75 -15.02 7.58
CA GLU A 93 -12.47 -14.59 6.39
C GLU A 93 -13.07 -13.19 6.57
N SER A 94 -13.72 -12.96 7.72
CA SER A 94 -14.34 -11.67 8.06
C SER A 94 -13.28 -10.58 8.20
N SER A 95 -12.20 -10.86 8.92
CA SER A 95 -11.09 -9.92 9.11
C SER A 95 -10.41 -9.59 7.80
N ALA A 96 -10.13 -10.58 6.93
CA ALA A 96 -9.52 -10.35 5.63
C ALA A 96 -10.37 -9.45 4.72
N LEU A 97 -11.69 -9.65 4.71
CA LEU A 97 -12.60 -8.88 3.85
C LEU A 97 -12.96 -7.50 4.41
N LYS A 98 -12.97 -7.31 5.73
CA LYS A 98 -13.44 -6.06 6.36
C LYS A 98 -12.33 -5.08 6.75
N SER A 99 -11.10 -5.58 6.91
CA SER A 99 -9.92 -4.73 7.18
C SER A 99 -9.30 -4.14 5.91
N SER A 100 -9.86 -4.47 4.73
CA SER A 100 -9.32 -4.08 3.43
C SER A 100 -10.44 -3.63 2.49
N SER A 101 -10.27 -2.51 1.80
CA SER A 101 -11.28 -2.05 0.83
C SER A 101 -11.14 -2.75 -0.53
N PHE A 102 -12.25 -2.91 -1.23
CA PHE A 102 -12.28 -2.91 -2.69
C PHE A 102 -12.03 -1.48 -3.20
N LEU A 103 -10.95 -1.26 -3.93
CA LEU A 103 -10.70 0.03 -4.58
C LEU A 103 -11.43 0.02 -5.93
N ASP A 104 -12.52 0.78 -6.01
CA ASP A 104 -13.33 0.91 -7.22
C ASP A 104 -12.60 1.80 -8.22
N LEU A 105 -12.01 1.15 -9.23
CA LEU A 105 -11.18 1.79 -10.24
C LEU A 105 -11.84 1.62 -11.61
N ASN A 106 -11.64 2.61 -12.49
CA ASN A 106 -11.99 2.40 -13.89
C ASN A 106 -11.11 1.28 -14.51
N PRO A 107 -11.51 0.67 -15.64
CA PRO A 107 -10.78 -0.44 -16.24
C PRO A 107 -9.31 -0.14 -16.56
N VAL A 108 -8.99 1.10 -16.94
CA VAL A 108 -7.61 1.54 -17.22
C VAL A 108 -6.78 1.49 -15.94
N MET A 109 -7.31 2.03 -14.85
CA MET A 109 -6.62 2.04 -13.56
C MET A 109 -6.51 0.63 -12.96
N HIS A 110 -7.50 -0.23 -13.16
CA HIS A 110 -7.37 -1.65 -12.83
C HIS A 110 -6.22 -2.31 -13.61
N TRP A 111 -6.06 -2.01 -14.90
CA TRP A 111 -4.94 -2.52 -15.70
C TRP A 111 -3.59 -1.96 -15.23
N VAL A 112 -3.47 -0.63 -15.08
CA VAL A 112 -2.23 0.05 -14.65
C VAL A 112 -1.76 -0.46 -13.29
N THR A 113 -2.70 -0.71 -12.38
CA THR A 113 -2.40 -1.17 -11.02
C THR A 113 -2.44 -2.69 -10.87
N ALA A 114 -2.47 -3.43 -11.99
CA ALA A 114 -2.50 -4.89 -12.01
C ALA A 114 -3.57 -5.49 -11.08
N ASN A 115 -4.79 -4.95 -11.13
CA ASN A 115 -5.94 -5.37 -10.31
C ASN A 115 -5.72 -5.26 -8.79
N ILE A 116 -4.82 -4.39 -8.32
CA ILE A 116 -4.62 -4.20 -6.87
C ILE A 116 -5.92 -3.82 -6.16
N GLY A 117 -6.89 -3.20 -6.83
CA GLY A 117 -8.16 -2.83 -6.22
C GLY A 117 -8.94 -4.00 -5.61
N TYR A 118 -8.65 -5.24 -5.99
CA TYR A 118 -9.21 -6.44 -5.40
C TYR A 118 -8.42 -6.96 -4.17
N HIS A 119 -7.65 -6.09 -3.49
CA HIS A 119 -6.76 -6.46 -2.39
C HIS A 119 -7.44 -7.21 -1.23
N HIS A 120 -8.69 -6.86 -0.92
CA HIS A 120 -9.51 -7.61 0.04
C HIS A 120 -9.65 -9.11 -0.28
N ILE A 121 -9.79 -9.47 -1.57
CA ILE A 121 -9.82 -10.88 -2.02
C ILE A 121 -8.41 -11.50 -1.95
N HIS A 122 -7.37 -10.72 -2.24
CA HIS A 122 -5.99 -11.19 -2.09
C HIS A 122 -5.67 -11.53 -0.62
N HIS A 123 -6.14 -10.74 0.35
CA HIS A 123 -6.00 -11.07 1.77
C HIS A 123 -6.77 -12.33 2.17
N LEU A 124 -7.95 -12.54 1.57
CA LEU A 124 -8.73 -13.76 1.78
C LEU A 124 -8.01 -15.00 1.22
N ASN A 125 -7.39 -14.88 0.04
CA ASN A 125 -6.59 -15.96 -0.54
C ASN A 125 -5.50 -15.44 -1.48
N ALA A 126 -4.29 -15.28 -0.93
CA ALA A 126 -3.14 -14.75 -1.66
C ALA A 126 -2.63 -15.69 -2.78
N ARG A 127 -3.13 -16.93 -2.87
CA ARG A 127 -2.79 -17.86 -3.96
C ARG A 127 -3.51 -17.54 -5.26
N ILE A 128 -4.58 -16.75 -5.22
CA ILE A 128 -5.26 -16.29 -6.43
C ILE A 128 -4.42 -15.18 -7.05
N PRO A 129 -3.89 -15.35 -8.27
CA PRO A 129 -3.12 -14.30 -8.91
C PRO A 129 -4.02 -13.12 -9.27
N PHE A 130 -3.45 -11.91 -9.27
CA PHE A 130 -4.22 -10.67 -9.41
C PHE A 130 -5.08 -10.59 -10.66
N TYR A 131 -4.63 -11.17 -11.78
CA TYR A 131 -5.39 -11.20 -13.04
C TYR A 131 -6.67 -12.06 -12.95
N ARG A 132 -6.81 -12.94 -11.95
CA ARG A 132 -8.00 -13.77 -11.70
C ARG A 132 -8.89 -13.27 -10.57
N LEU A 133 -8.49 -12.24 -9.83
CA LEU A 133 -9.31 -11.69 -8.76
C LEU A 133 -10.67 -11.16 -9.26
N PRO A 134 -10.79 -10.54 -10.46
CA PRO A 134 -12.09 -10.18 -11.01
C PRO A 134 -13.01 -11.39 -11.24
N GLU A 135 -12.44 -12.52 -11.69
CA GLU A 135 -13.18 -13.78 -11.90
C GLU A 135 -13.69 -14.32 -10.56
N ALA A 136 -12.81 -14.36 -9.55
CA ALA A 136 -13.16 -14.79 -8.20
C ALA A 136 -14.25 -13.91 -7.59
N LYS A 137 -14.14 -12.58 -7.74
CA LYS A 137 -15.20 -11.67 -7.34
C LYS A 137 -16.49 -12.04 -8.04
N ALA A 138 -16.52 -12.13 -9.37
CA ALA A 138 -17.75 -12.39 -10.13
C ALA A 138 -18.41 -13.75 -9.81
N ALA A 139 -17.62 -14.78 -9.50
CA ALA A 139 -18.11 -16.14 -9.29
C ALA A 139 -18.65 -16.42 -7.88
N ILE A 140 -18.30 -15.60 -6.88
CA ILE A 140 -18.59 -15.88 -5.46
C ILE A 140 -19.59 -14.85 -4.93
N ALA A 141 -20.75 -15.31 -4.44
CA ALA A 141 -21.84 -14.45 -4.02
C ALA A 141 -21.46 -13.55 -2.84
N GLU A 142 -20.70 -14.11 -1.90
CA GLU A 142 -20.22 -13.44 -0.68
C GLU A 142 -19.25 -12.28 -0.99
N LEU A 143 -18.63 -12.26 -2.18
CA LEU A 143 -17.69 -11.22 -2.60
C LEU A 143 -18.35 -10.06 -3.36
N GLN A 144 -19.67 -10.08 -3.55
CA GLN A 144 -20.35 -9.04 -4.35
C GLN A 144 -20.46 -7.69 -3.64
N ASN A 145 -20.48 -7.67 -2.30
CA ASN A 145 -20.73 -6.47 -1.50
C ASN A 145 -19.53 -6.08 -0.63
N PRO A 146 -18.36 -5.76 -1.23
CA PRO A 146 -17.18 -5.41 -0.45
C PRO A 146 -17.31 -4.00 0.14
N LEU A 147 -16.64 -3.78 1.27
CA LEU A 147 -16.37 -2.43 1.74
C LEU A 147 -15.48 -1.75 0.71
N SER A 148 -15.88 -0.57 0.22
CA SER A 148 -15.24 0.03 -0.95
C SER A 148 -14.71 1.43 -0.67
N SER A 149 -13.69 1.81 -1.43
CA SER A 149 -13.15 3.17 -1.50
C SER A 149 -12.80 3.50 -2.95
N ASP A 150 -12.44 4.74 -3.24
CA ASP A 150 -12.08 5.21 -4.57
C ASP A 150 -10.90 6.19 -4.52
N LEU A 151 -10.46 6.64 -5.70
CA LEU A 151 -9.36 7.61 -5.85
C LEU A 151 -9.86 9.03 -6.15
N THR A 152 -11.11 9.35 -5.84
CA THR A 152 -11.60 10.73 -5.96
C THR A 152 -10.88 11.61 -4.95
N TRP A 153 -10.60 12.87 -5.31
CA TRP A 153 -9.89 13.80 -4.43
C TRP A 153 -10.55 13.95 -3.04
N LYS A 154 -11.88 13.86 -2.99
CA LYS A 154 -12.64 13.90 -1.75
C LYS A 154 -12.30 12.71 -0.86
N GLU A 155 -12.33 11.49 -1.41
CA GLU A 155 -12.04 10.28 -0.67
C GLU A 155 -10.57 10.19 -0.28
N VAL A 156 -9.67 10.62 -1.17
CA VAL A 156 -8.24 10.71 -0.85
C VAL A 156 -7.98 11.58 0.36
N ARG A 157 -8.56 12.78 0.40
CA ARG A 157 -8.43 13.68 1.54
C ARG A 157 -9.05 13.08 2.81
N ARG A 158 -10.20 12.40 2.69
CA ARG A 158 -10.88 11.75 3.81
C ARG A 158 -10.01 10.66 4.42
N CYS A 159 -9.47 9.75 3.61
CA CYS A 159 -8.58 8.68 4.03
C CYS A 159 -7.29 9.23 4.66
N LEU A 160 -6.68 10.24 4.04
CA LEU A 160 -5.46 10.87 4.57
C LEU A 160 -5.65 11.58 5.91
N ALA A 161 -6.88 11.88 6.34
CA ALA A 161 -7.17 12.43 7.66
C ALA A 161 -7.19 11.35 8.78
N LEU A 162 -7.59 10.12 8.43
CA LEU A 162 -7.65 8.98 9.36
C LEU A 162 -6.24 8.54 9.76
N LYS A 163 -5.99 8.17 11.02
CA LYS A 163 -4.63 7.83 11.50
C LYS A 163 -4.61 6.66 12.47
N VAL A 164 -5.63 6.54 13.31
CA VAL A 164 -5.69 5.57 14.40
C VAL A 164 -7.07 4.92 14.40
N TRP A 165 -7.14 3.65 14.78
CA TRP A 165 -8.41 2.97 15.04
C TRP A 165 -8.83 3.24 16.49
N ASP A 166 -10.06 3.68 16.68
CA ASP A 166 -10.68 3.90 17.99
C ASP A 166 -11.65 2.75 18.27
N ASP A 167 -11.29 1.89 19.22
CA ASP A 167 -12.07 0.71 19.60
C ASP A 167 -13.42 1.07 20.25
N GLU A 168 -13.48 2.15 21.03
CA GLU A 168 -14.73 2.58 21.68
C GLU A 168 -15.75 3.09 20.65
N ARG A 169 -15.26 3.78 19.61
CA ARG A 169 -16.11 4.32 18.54
C ARG A 169 -16.28 3.35 17.35
N GLY A 170 -15.51 2.26 17.31
CA GLY A 170 -15.52 1.29 16.22
C GLY A 170 -15.21 1.91 14.85
N ARG A 171 -14.30 2.90 14.80
CA ARG A 171 -13.94 3.58 13.54
C ARG A 171 -12.53 4.14 13.56
N MET A 172 -12.02 4.43 12.37
CA MET A 172 -10.82 5.25 12.24
C MET A 172 -11.10 6.70 12.65
N VAL A 173 -10.13 7.30 13.34
CA VAL A 173 -10.13 8.70 13.81
C VAL A 173 -8.87 9.42 13.35
N SER A 174 -8.95 10.74 13.25
CA SER A 174 -7.80 11.62 13.04
C SER A 174 -7.04 11.86 14.34
N LEU A 175 -5.78 12.31 14.25
CA LEU A 175 -4.99 12.66 15.44
C LEU A 175 -5.55 13.82 16.26
N ALA A 176 -6.46 14.62 15.69
CA ALA A 176 -7.13 15.71 16.41
C ALA A 176 -8.32 15.21 17.25
N GLU A 177 -8.78 13.98 17.03
CA GLU A 177 -9.87 13.34 17.77
C GLU A 177 -9.37 12.43 18.90
N VAL A 178 -8.05 12.20 18.96
CA VAL A 178 -7.34 11.39 19.96
C VAL A 178 -6.88 12.26 21.12
#